data_AF-A0A532DUD1-F1
#
_entry.id   AF-A0A532DUD1-F1
#
_cell.length_a   1.000
_cell.length_b   1.000
_cell.length_c   1.000
_cell.angle_alpha   90.00
_cell.angle_beta   90.00
_cell.angle_gamma   90.00
#
_symmetry.space_group_name_H-M   'P 1'
#
loop_
_entity.id
_entity.type
_entity.pdbx_description
1 polymer ?
#
loop_
_entity_poly.entity_id
_entity_poly.type
_entity_poly.pdbx_seq_one_letter_code
_entity_poly.pdbx_strand_id
1 'polypeptide(L)' 'MSSKTLKNWVGHARQGQLATVGASRRPVTELEAELSRVKRDLAEARMERDILKKATAYFAKAQLSGTRS' A
#
# COMPACT_ATOMS: atom_id res chain seq x y z
N MET A 1 14.47 0.40 -3.01
CA MET A 1 15.22 -0.77 -3.53
C MET A 1 16.71 -0.49 -3.37
N SER A 2 17.52 -1.47 -2.97
CA SER A 2 18.96 -1.26 -2.78
C SER A 2 19.71 -1.25 -4.12
N SER A 3 20.73 -0.39 -4.25
CA SER A 3 21.65 -0.36 -5.40
C SER A 3 22.27 -1.74 -5.68
N LYS A 4 22.52 -2.53 -4.62
CA LYS A 4 23.05 -3.90 -4.72
C LYS A 4 22.07 -4.86 -5.41
N THR A 5 20.77 -4.73 -5.11
CA THR A 5 19.73 -5.56 -5.74
C THR A 5 19.67 -5.31 -7.24
N LEU A 6 19.70 -4.04 -7.66
CA LEU A 6 19.69 -3.66 -9.07
C LEU A 6 20.92 -4.18 -9.81
N LYS A 7 22.12 -4.03 -9.23
CA LYS A 7 23.37 -4.55 -9.83
C LYS A 7 23.32 -6.06 -10.03
N ASN A 8 22.81 -6.81 -9.06
CA ASN A 8 22.65 -8.25 -9.18
C ASN A 8 21.68 -8.63 -10.31
N TRP A 9 20.55 -7.91 -10.45
CA TRP A 9 19.59 -8.15 -11.53
C TRP A 9 20.18 -7.86 -12.91
N VAL A 10 20.91 -6.74 -13.05
CA VAL A 10 21.63 -6.42 -14.29
C VAL A 10 22.68 -7.49 -14.61
N GLY A 11 23.39 -8.01 -13.60
CA GLY A 11 24.34 -9.12 -13.75
C GLY A 11 23.66 -10.40 -14.27
N HIS A 12 22.57 -10.84 -13.62
CA HIS A 12 21.83 -12.02 -14.05
C HIS A 12 21.17 -11.85 -15.43
N ALA A 13 20.70 -10.65 -15.77
CA ALA A 13 20.18 -10.35 -17.10
C ALA A 13 21.25 -10.52 -18.19
N ARG A 14 22.47 -9.99 -17.96
CA ARG A 14 23.60 -10.14 -18.89
C ARG A 14 24.05 -11.59 -19.06
N GLN A 15 23.84 -12.42 -18.03
CA GLN A 15 24.16 -13.85 -18.04
C GLN A 15 23.03 -14.71 -18.63
N GLY A 16 21.89 -14.12 -19.05
CA GLY A 16 20.72 -14.87 -19.51
C GLY A 16 19.99 -15.64 -18.39
N GLN A 17 20.30 -15.34 -17.13
CA GLN A 17 19.80 -16.05 -15.95
C GLN A 17 18.69 -15.29 -15.23
N LEU A 18 18.03 -14.33 -15.89
CA LEU A 18 17.00 -13.54 -15.22
C LEU A 18 15.84 -14.41 -14.71
N ALA A 19 15.54 -15.52 -15.40
CA ALA A 19 14.54 -16.49 -14.99
C ALA A 19 14.88 -17.25 -13.68
N THR A 20 16.16 -17.28 -13.26
CA THR A 20 16.57 -17.92 -12.00
C THR A 20 16.42 -16.98 -10.80
N VAL A 21 16.27 -15.68 -11.05
CA VAL A 21 16.09 -14.67 -9.99
C VAL A 21 14.74 -14.90 -9.33
N GLY A 22 14.78 -15.29 -8.05
CA GLY A 22 13.57 -15.59 -7.28
C GLY A 22 13.02 -17.00 -7.49
N ALA A 23 13.71 -17.87 -8.21
CA ALA A 23 13.29 -19.27 -8.42
C ALA A 23 13.19 -20.07 -7.10
N SER A 24 13.94 -19.69 -6.06
CA SER A 24 13.84 -20.28 -4.72
C SER A 24 12.72 -19.71 -3.87
N ARG A 25 11.98 -18.71 -4.36
CA ARG A 25 10.90 -18.09 -3.60
C ARG A 25 9.68 -19.01 -3.62
N ARG A 26 9.17 -19.34 -2.43
CA ARG A 26 7.92 -20.09 -2.30
C ARG A 26 6.79 -19.32 -3.00
N PRO A 27 5.95 -19.98 -3.80
CA PRO A 27 4.73 -19.37 -4.32
C PRO A 27 3.88 -18.82 -3.18
N VAL A 28 3.30 -17.65 -3.41
CA VAL A 28 2.33 -17.06 -2.46
C VAL A 28 1.12 -17.98 -2.42
N THR A 29 0.68 -18.37 -1.22
CA THR A 29 -0.53 -19.17 -1.10
C THR A 29 -1.76 -18.31 -1.39
N GLU A 30 -2.86 -18.95 -1.79
CA GLU A 30 -4.14 -18.26 -1.97
C GLU A 30 -4.52 -17.46 -0.72
N LEU A 31 -4.38 -18.06 0.48
CA LEU A 31 -4.65 -17.37 1.74
C LEU A 31 -3.76 -16.14 1.96
N GLU A 32 -2.48 -16.19 1.60
CA GLU A 32 -1.57 -15.04 1.69
C GLU A 32 -1.93 -13.93 0.69
N ALA A 33 -2.38 -14.31 -0.51
CA ALA A 33 -2.84 -13.36 -1.53
C ALA A 33 -4.13 -12.65 -1.08
N GLU A 34 -5.09 -13.43 -0.58
CA GLU A 34 -6.35 -12.95 0.01
C GLU A 34 -6.09 -12.02 1.20
N LEU A 35 -5.22 -12.43 2.12
CA LEU A 35 -4.82 -11.61 3.26
C LEU A 35 -4.17 -10.30 2.80
N SER A 36 -3.33 -10.33 1.76
CA SER A 36 -2.74 -9.12 1.19
C SER A 36 -3.79 -8.20 0.55
N ARG A 37 -4.80 -8.75 -0.11
CA ARG A 37 -5.91 -7.97 -0.67
C ARG A 37 -6.72 -7.31 0.44
N VAL A 38 -7.17 -8.07 1.42
CA VAL A 38 -7.97 -7.57 2.54
C VAL A 38 -7.23 -6.50 3.33
N LYS A 39 -5.91 -6.65 3.54
CA LYS A 39 -5.10 -5.61 4.21
C LYS A 39 -5.03 -4.31 3.41
N ARG A 40 -5.02 -4.39 2.08
CA ARG A 40 -5.04 -3.21 1.20
C ARG A 40 -6.38 -2.49 1.32
N ASP A 41 -7.48 -3.22 1.17
CA ASP A 41 -8.84 -2.67 1.21
C ASP A 41 -9.12 -2.05 2.59
N LEU A 42 -8.65 -2.70 3.66
CA LEU A 42 -8.75 -2.16 5.03
C LEU A 42 -7.95 -0.87 5.21
N ALA A 43 -6.78 -0.74 4.59
CA ALA A 43 -5.97 0.47 4.67
C ALA A 43 -6.65 1.64 3.95
N GLU A 44 -7.22 1.40 2.78
CA GLU A 44 -7.98 2.37 2.00
C GLU A 44 -9.23 2.83 2.77
N ALA A 45 -10.05 1.90 3.26
CA ALA A 45 -11.25 2.22 4.03
C ALA A 45 -10.92 3.03 5.32
N ARG A 46 -9.80 2.72 5.99
CA ARG A 46 -9.34 3.49 7.15
C ARG A 46 -8.96 4.92 6.76
N MET A 47 -8.26 5.10 5.64
CA MET A 47 -7.88 6.41 5.13
C MET A 47 -9.11 7.25 4.78
N GLU A 48 -10.05 6.68 4.04
CA GLU A 48 -11.31 7.34 3.65
C GLU A 48 -12.12 7.77 4.89
N ARG A 49 -12.28 6.86 5.86
CA ARG A 49 -12.95 7.16 7.13
C ARG A 49 -12.26 8.32 7.85
N ASP A 50 -10.94 8.36 7.88
CA ASP A 50 -10.20 9.42 8.57
C ASP A 50 -10.33 10.77 7.85
N ILE A 51 -10.40 10.79 6.53
CA ILE A 51 -10.71 11.98 5.73
C ILE A 51 -12.12 12.46 6.06
N LEU A 52 -13.12 11.57 6.03
CA LEU A 52 -14.50 11.90 6.36
C LEU A 52 -14.62 12.45 7.78
N LYS A 53 -13.96 11.83 8.75
CA LYS A 53 -13.96 12.31 10.14
C LYS A 53 -13.41 13.74 10.26
N LYS A 54 -12.33 14.06 9.54
CA LYS A 54 -11.76 15.42 9.50
C LYS A 54 -12.72 16.41 8.84
N ALA A 55 -13.33 16.02 7.72
CA ALA A 55 -14.31 16.86 7.03
C ALA A 55 -15.52 17.15 7.92
N THR A 56 -16.12 16.13 8.54
CA THR A 56 -17.24 16.29 9.47
C THR A 56 -16.90 17.22 10.64
N ALA A 57 -15.70 17.11 11.21
CA ALA A 57 -15.26 18.00 12.28
C ALA A 57 -15.14 19.47 11.82
N TYR A 58 -14.63 19.70 10.61
CA TYR A 58 -14.56 21.04 10.02
C TYR A 58 -15.95 21.63 9.81
N PHE A 59 -16.86 20.87 9.21
CA PHE A 59 -18.24 21.32 8.99
C PHE A 59 -18.97 21.61 10.30
N ALA A 60 -18.86 20.75 11.30
CA ALA A 60 -19.47 20.97 12.62
C ALA A 60 -18.97 22.28 13.26
N LYS A 61 -17.67 22.58 13.16
CA LYS A 61 -17.11 23.85 13.65
C LYS A 61 -17.66 25.06 12.90
N ALA A 62 -17.80 24.99 11.58
CA ALA A 62 -18.35 26.07 10.77
C ALA A 62 -19.80 26.38 11.13
N GLN A 63 -20.62 25.34 11.38
CA GLN A 63 -22.02 25.51 11.79
C GLN A 63 -22.16 26.23 13.15
N LEU A 64 -21.29 25.93 14.13
CA LEU A 64 -21.30 26.60 15.45
C LEU A 64 -20.87 28.08 15.40
N SER A 65 -20.10 28.49 14.39
CA SER A 65 -19.69 29.89 14.24
C SER A 65 -20.81 30.78 13.68
N GLY A 66 -21.76 30.21 12.93
CA GLY A 66 -22.89 30.96 12.34
C GLY A 66 -24.07 31.18 13.29
N THR A 67 -24.14 30.43 14.40
CA THR A 67 -25.22 30.56 15.41
C THR A 67 -24.84 31.47 16.59
N ARG A 68 -23.62 32.02 16.59
CA ARG A 68 -23.20 33.10 17.48
C ARG A 68 -23.41 34.43 16.73
N SER A 69 -24.65 34.88 16.65
CA SER A 69 -25.04 36.24 16.24
C SER A 69 -26.01 36.79 17.26
#